data_AF-A0A967CZW4-F1
#
_entry.id   AF-A0A967CZW4-F1
#
_cell.length_a   1.000
_cell.length_b   1.000
_cell.length_c   1.000
_cell.angle_alpha   90.00
_cell.angle_beta   90.00
_cell.angle_gamma   90.00
#
_symmetry.space_group_name_H-M   'P 1'
#
loop_
_entity.id
_entity.type
_entity.pdbx_description
1 polymer ?
#
loop_
_entity_poly.entity_id
_entity_poly.type
_entity_poly.pdbx_seq_one_letter_code
_entity_poly.pdbx_strand_id
1 'polypeptide(L)' 'MSKERLYIFDTTLRDGAQTQGVDFSIDDKQKIANSLDILGVDYIEGGWPGANPT' A
#
# COMPACT_ATOMS: atom_id res chain seq x y z
N MET A 1 -31.67 0.21 11.02
CA MET A 1 -30.57 -0.38 10.23
C MET A 1 -29.28 -0.06 10.94
N SER A 2 -28.56 -1.05 11.49
CA SER A 2 -27.18 -0.84 11.93
C SER A 2 -26.33 -0.59 10.70
N LYS A 3 -25.48 0.44 10.69
CA LYS A 3 -24.53 0.65 9.59
C LYS A 3 -23.54 -0.50 9.59
N GLU A 4 -23.37 -1.15 8.45
CA GLU A 4 -22.29 -2.10 8.22
C GLU A 4 -20.95 -1.34 8.22
N ARG A 5 -19.91 -1.95 8.78
CA ARG A 5 -18.57 -1.36 8.79
C ARG A 5 -17.97 -1.49 7.39
N LEU A 6 -17.57 -0.35 6.82
CA LEU A 6 -16.75 -0.30 5.61
C LEU A 6 -15.28 -0.52 5.99
N TYR A 7 -14.58 -1.33 5.21
CA TYR A 7 -13.13 -1.49 5.31
C TYR A 7 -12.48 -0.99 4.03
N ILE A 8 -11.33 -0.33 4.16
CA ILE A 8 -10.53 0.13 3.04
C ILE A 8 -9.25 -0.69 2.96
N PHE A 9 -9.02 -1.30 1.79
CA PHE A 9 -7.79 -2.01 1.45
C PHE A 9 -7.05 -1.25 0.35
N ASP A 10 -5.84 -0.80 0.66
CA ASP A 10 -5.01 -0.02 -0.24
C ASP A 10 -3.90 -0.87 -0.87
N THR A 11 -3.74 -0.77 -2.18
CA THR A 11 -2.73 -1.52 -2.96
C THR A 11 -1.62 -0.63 -3.51
N THR A 12 -1.45 0.59 -3.01
CA THR A 12 -0.48 1.58 -3.54
C THR A 12 0.94 1.04 -3.55
N LEU A 13 1.37 0.35 -2.49
CA LEU A 13 2.74 -0.20 -2.39
C LEU A 13 2.98 -1.44 -3.27
N ARG A 14 1.93 -2.07 -3.81
CA ARG A 14 2.01 -3.22 -4.72
C ARG A 14 1.67 -2.83 -6.15
N ASP A 15 0.43 -2.46 -6.41
CA ASP A 15 -0.07 -2.11 -7.75
C ASP A 15 0.50 -0.79 -8.22
N GLY A 16 0.53 0.22 -7.34
CA GLY A 16 1.12 1.52 -7.64
C GLY A 16 2.58 1.38 -8.05
N ALA A 17 3.35 0.54 -7.34
CA ALA A 17 4.75 0.25 -7.64
C ALA A 17 4.97 -0.50 -8.97
N GLN A 18 3.94 -1.12 -9.56
CA GLN A 18 4.03 -1.77 -10.88
C GLN A 18 3.78 -0.79 -12.05
N THR A 19 3.42 0.46 -11.74
CA THR A 19 3.19 1.48 -12.76
C THR A 19 4.51 1.86 -13.43
N GLN A 20 4.52 1.93 -14.77
CA GLN A 20 5.72 2.28 -15.51
C GLN A 20 6.28 3.64 -15.07
N GLY A 21 7.58 3.67 -14.75
CA GLY A 21 8.26 4.89 -14.30
C GLY A 21 8.09 5.19 -12.81
N VAL A 22 7.39 4.33 -12.06
CA VAL A 22 7.36 4.38 -10.59
C VAL A 22 8.41 3.43 -10.04
N ASP A 23 9.29 3.95 -9.20
CA ASP A 23 10.25 3.15 -8.43
C ASP A 23 10.32 3.74 -7.02
N PHE A 24 9.75 3.02 -6.04
CA PHE A 24 9.76 3.46 -4.66
C PHE A 24 11.00 2.94 -3.95
N SER A 25 11.81 3.86 -3.42
CA SER A 25 12.85 3.51 -2.47
C SER A 25 12.25 2.94 -1.17
N ILE A 26 13.08 2.33 -0.33
CA ILE A 26 12.63 1.85 0.99
C ILE A 26 12.06 3.00 1.84
N ASP A 27 12.68 4.17 1.78
CA ASP A 27 12.25 5.37 2.49
C ASP A 27 10.90 5.88 1.96
N ASP A 28 10.68 5.85 0.63
CA ASP A 28 9.39 6.20 0.03
C ASP A 28 8.29 5.25 0.51
N LYS A 29 8.57 3.93 0.53
CA LYS A 29 7.61 2.93 1.01
C LYS A 29 7.23 3.17 2.46
N GLN A 30 8.18 3.52 3.33
CA GLN A 30 7.91 3.85 4.73
C GLN A 30 7.05 5.12 4.87
N LYS A 31 7.35 6.17 4.10
CA LYS A 31 6.57 7.41 4.11
C LYS A 31 5.14 7.19 3.60
N ILE A 32 4.98 6.42 2.53
CA ILE A 32 3.67 6.07 1.97
C ILE A 32 2.87 5.25 2.98
N ALA A 33 3.47 4.20 3.56
CA ALA A 33 2.81 3.36 4.58
C ALA A 33 2.33 4.19 5.78
N ASN A 34 3.18 5.08 6.30
CA ASN A 34 2.80 5.98 7.40
C ASN A 34 1.69 6.96 6.98
N SER A 35 1.72 7.47 5.76
CA SER A 35 0.68 8.39 5.26
C SER A 35 -0.67 7.68 5.12
N LEU A 36 -0.66 6.42 4.67
CA LEU A 36 -1.83 5.56 4.59
C LEU A 36 -2.39 5.25 5.99
N ASP A 37 -1.53 4.89 6.95
CA ASP A 37 -1.94 4.68 8.34
C ASP A 37 -2.60 5.93 8.95
N ILE A 38 -2.01 7.11 8.74
CA ILE A 38 -2.59 8.40 9.18
C ILE A 38 -3.94 8.67 8.51
N LEU A 39 -4.13 8.27 7.25
CA LEU A 39 -5.40 8.39 6.53
C LEU A 39 -6.49 7.45 7.11
N GLY A 40 -6.09 6.43 7.86
CA GLY A 40 -7.00 5.48 8.52
C GLY A 40 -7.45 4.34 7.62
N VAL A 41 -6.63 3.92 6.64
CA VAL A 41 -6.90 2.67 5.89
C VAL A 41 -6.78 1.46 6.80
N ASP A 42 -7.72 0.52 6.68
CA ASP A 42 -7.73 -0.66 7.53
C ASP A 42 -6.63 -1.66 7.14
N TYR A 43 -6.26 -1.72 5.86
CA TYR A 43 -5.28 -2.67 5.34
C TYR A 43 -4.42 -2.06 4.22
N ILE A 44 -3.12 -2.35 4.23
CA ILE A 44 -2.14 -1.90 3.22
C ILE A 44 -1.44 -3.13 2.64
N GLU A 45 -1.45 -3.30 1.31
CA GLU A 45 -0.70 -4.35 0.61
C GLU A 45 0.76 -3.94 0.38
N GLY A 46 1.70 -4.51 1.14
CA GLY A 46 3.10 -4.07 1.17
C GLY A 46 3.98 -4.37 -0.06
N GLY A 47 3.45 -4.99 -1.11
CA GLY A 47 4.18 -5.36 -2.32
C GLY A 47 4.20 -6.87 -2.61
N TRP A 48 4.91 -7.27 -3.68
CA TRP A 48 5.05 -8.67 -4.09
C TRP A 48 6.49 -9.16 -3.90
N PRO A 49 6.79 -9.93 -2.83
CA PRO A 49 8.17 -10.34 -2.52
C PRO A 49 8.76 -11.30 -3.57
N GLY A 50 7.95 -12.05 -4.31
CA GLY A 50 8.43 -12.98 -5.34
C GLY A 50 8.82 -12.34 -6.68
N ALA A 51 8.80 -11.00 -6.81
CA ALA A 51 9.01 -10.28 -8.06
C ALA A 51 10.47 -9.88 -8.24
N ASN A 52 11.20 -9.74 -7.13
CA ASN A 52 12.64 -9.62 -7.14
C ASN A 52 13.26 -10.97 -6.75
N PRO A 53 14.00 -11.64 -7.64
CA PRO A 53 14.82 -12.77 -7.25
C PRO A 53 15.95 -12.26 -6.32
N THR A 54 16.18 -13.00 -5.24
CA THR A 54 17.41 -12.88 -4.43
C THR A 54 18.64 -13.23 -5.26
#